data_AF-A0A9P5AN32-F1
#
_entry.id   AF-A0A9P5AN32-F1
#
_cell.length_a   1.000
_cell.length_b   1.000
_cell.length_c   1.000
_cell.angle_alpha   90.00
_cell.angle_beta   90.00
_cell.angle_gamma   90.00
#
_symmetry.space_group_name_H-M   'P 1'
#
loop_
_entity.id
_entity.type
_entity.pdbx_description
1 polymer ?
#
loop_
_entity_poly.entity_id
_entity_poly.type
_entity_poly.pdbx_seq_one_letter_code
_entity_poly.pdbx_strand_id
1 'polypeptide(L)'
;MSLTDKVISRSLQSCVTKSSTVDPSTQDYFIRYALYAIGLLESRLDAADNSWFPLLSKYNQELEKRETAHNRVRQTCYLASETLHMALDSKDARFGDIVPKVLAKLCEEVEPVFNDEAALLNNIGPKVSREDLYSLEKEDKERRLGLMKKDGHLWCATYLMRSLTAEEREQFPPGVPDMAKTAILALLI
;
A
#
# COMPACT_ATOMS: atom_id res chain seq x y z
N MET A 1 -2.07 9.23 -10.85
CA MET A 1 -1.97 8.32 -9.69
C MET A 1 -2.80 8.87 -8.54
N SER A 2 -3.55 8.01 -7.86
CA SER A 2 -4.29 8.38 -6.65
C SER A 2 -3.34 8.64 -5.47
N LEU A 3 -3.84 9.23 -4.38
CA LEU A 3 -3.06 9.41 -3.15
C LEU A 3 -2.63 8.06 -2.55
N THR A 4 -3.52 7.05 -2.58
CA THR A 4 -3.23 5.70 -2.11
C THR A 4 -2.07 5.07 -2.89
N ASP A 5 -2.08 5.18 -4.23
CA ASP A 5 -1.01 4.63 -5.08
C ASP A 5 0.33 5.31 -4.76
N LYS A 6 0.34 6.64 -4.55
CA LYS A 6 1.56 7.39 -4.16
C LYS A 6 2.09 6.95 -2.80
N VAL A 7 1.22 6.70 -1.82
CA VAL A 7 1.62 6.21 -0.50
C VAL A 7 2.27 4.84 -0.63
N ILE A 8 1.64 3.91 -1.36
CA ILE A 8 2.16 2.56 -1.60
C ILE A 8 3.53 2.63 -2.29
N SER A 9 3.65 3.36 -3.41
CA SER A 9 4.91 3.52 -4.13
C SER A 9 6.02 4.06 -3.23
N ARG A 10 5.76 5.16 -2.50
CA ARG A 10 6.73 5.74 -1.57
C ARG A 10 7.14 4.75 -0.47
N SER A 11 6.19 4.00 0.08
CA SER A 11 6.47 3.00 1.11
C SER A 11 7.35 1.87 0.59
N LEU A 12 7.05 1.32 -0.58
CA LEU A 12 7.86 0.28 -1.22
C LEU A 12 9.26 0.79 -1.57
N GLN A 13 9.37 1.99 -2.14
CA GLN A 13 10.64 2.60 -2.52
C GLN A 13 11.53 2.92 -1.31
N SER A 14 10.92 3.29 -0.19
CA SER A 14 11.60 3.39 1.10
C SER A 14 12.13 2.04 1.57
N CYS A 15 11.35 0.96 1.39
CA CYS A 15 11.81 -0.40 1.72
C CYS A 15 13.01 -0.80 0.86
N VAL A 16 12.95 -0.57 -0.46
CA VAL A 16 14.06 -0.83 -1.39
C VAL A 16 15.32 -0.09 -0.94
N THR A 17 15.21 1.21 -0.70
CA THR A 17 16.35 2.07 -0.32
C THR A 17 16.99 1.63 1.00
N LYS A 18 16.19 1.18 1.96
CA LYS A 18 16.66 0.82 3.30
C LYS A 18 17.16 -0.62 3.41
N SER A 19 16.59 -1.54 2.63
CA SER A 19 16.81 -2.99 2.74
C SER A 19 18.28 -3.42 2.78
N SER A 20 19.19 -2.75 2.06
CA SER A 20 20.62 -3.07 2.03
C SER A 20 21.43 -2.50 3.21
N THR A 21 20.82 -1.64 4.02
CA THR A 21 21.47 -0.89 5.10
C THR A 21 20.80 -1.10 6.46
N VAL A 22 19.90 -2.09 6.55
CA VAL A 22 19.19 -2.42 7.79
C VAL A 22 20.17 -2.97 8.81
N ASP A 23 20.22 -2.33 9.98
CA ASP A 23 20.99 -2.84 11.12
C ASP A 23 20.28 -4.09 11.69
N PRO A 24 21.02 -5.18 12.02
CA PRO A 24 20.44 -6.38 12.61
C PRO A 24 19.52 -6.14 13.82
N SER A 25 19.82 -5.13 14.65
CA SER A 25 19.01 -4.75 15.81
C SER A 25 17.63 -4.16 15.44
N THR A 26 17.48 -3.68 14.20
CA THR A 26 16.26 -3.05 13.69
C THR A 26 15.54 -3.88 12.62
N GLN A 27 16.06 -5.06 12.31
CA GLN A 27 15.58 -5.91 11.20
C GLN A 27 14.11 -6.32 11.34
N ASP A 28 13.66 -6.72 12.54
CA ASP A 28 12.25 -7.09 12.78
C ASP A 28 11.30 -5.93 12.45
N TYR A 29 11.64 -4.71 12.86
CA TYR A 29 10.84 -3.52 12.56
C TYR A 29 10.79 -3.22 11.07
N PHE A 30 11.92 -3.35 10.36
CA PHE A 30 11.94 -3.20 8.91
C PHE A 30 11.05 -4.25 8.23
N ILE A 31 11.17 -5.52 8.61
CA ILE A 31 10.40 -6.62 8.01
C ILE A 31 8.89 -6.38 8.20
N ARG A 32 8.47 -6.02 9.42
CA ARG A 32 7.07 -5.68 9.71
C ARG A 32 6.56 -4.54 8.85
N TYR A 33 7.36 -3.49 8.66
CA TYR A 33 7.00 -2.37 7.79
C TYR A 33 6.91 -2.77 6.31
N ALA A 34 7.83 -3.60 5.83
CA ALA A 34 7.82 -4.07 4.45
C ALA A 34 6.59 -4.96 4.19
N LEU A 35 6.27 -5.89 5.10
CA LEU A 35 5.06 -6.72 5.05
C LEU A 35 3.78 -5.87 5.06
N TYR A 36 3.75 -4.80 5.87
CA TYR A 36 2.65 -3.85 5.85
C TYR A 36 2.47 -3.16 4.50
N ALA A 37 3.56 -2.65 3.91
CA ALA A 37 3.52 -1.99 2.60
C ALA A 37 3.03 -2.95 1.49
N ILE A 38 3.42 -4.22 1.55
CA ILE A 38 2.93 -5.26 0.65
C ILE A 38 1.44 -5.53 0.89
N GLY A 39 1.01 -5.65 2.14
CA GLY A 39 -0.41 -5.85 2.47
C GLY A 39 -1.31 -4.70 2.02
N LEU A 40 -0.82 -3.45 2.08
CA LEU A 40 -1.53 -2.30 1.50
C LEU A 40 -1.68 -2.40 -0.02
N LEU A 41 -0.62 -2.82 -0.71
CA LEU A 41 -0.65 -3.04 -2.15
C LEU A 41 -1.66 -4.14 -2.51
N GLU A 42 -1.61 -5.29 -1.83
CA GLU A 42 -2.55 -6.39 -2.07
C GLU A 42 -3.99 -5.95 -1.86
N SER A 43 -4.29 -5.25 -0.76
CA SER A 43 -5.63 -4.72 -0.51
C SER A 43 -6.09 -3.74 -1.59
N ARG A 44 -5.19 -2.95 -2.16
CA ARG A 44 -5.49 -1.99 -3.24
C ARG A 44 -5.75 -2.70 -4.56
N LEU A 45 -5.00 -3.76 -4.88
CA LEU A 45 -5.24 -4.59 -6.06
C LEU A 45 -6.59 -5.31 -5.95
N ASP A 46 -6.90 -5.86 -4.76
CA ASP A 46 -8.19 -6.51 -4.50
C ASP A 46 -9.36 -5.54 -4.59
N ALA A 47 -9.19 -4.29 -4.11
CA ALA A 47 -10.22 -3.26 -4.27
C ALA A 47 -10.45 -2.91 -5.74
N ALA A 48 -9.40 -2.85 -6.55
CA ALA A 48 -9.56 -2.60 -7.98
C ALA A 48 -10.29 -3.73 -8.68
N ASP A 49 -9.85 -4.98 -8.50
CA ASP A 49 -10.40 -6.12 -9.24
C ASP A 49 -11.83 -6.46 -8.82
N ASN A 50 -12.12 -6.40 -7.52
CA ASN A 50 -13.41 -6.86 -7.00
C ASN A 50 -14.47 -5.75 -6.95
N SER A 51 -14.06 -4.48 -7.07
CA SER A 51 -14.98 -3.36 -6.85
C SER A 51 -14.84 -2.25 -7.89
N TRP A 52 -13.65 -1.69 -8.07
CA TRP A 52 -13.50 -0.50 -8.92
C TRP A 52 -13.71 -0.85 -10.39
N PHE A 53 -12.99 -1.85 -10.91
CA PHE A 53 -13.07 -2.21 -12.31
C PHE A 53 -14.44 -2.77 -12.70
N PRO A 54 -15.09 -3.67 -11.92
CA PRO A 54 -16.45 -4.11 -12.23
C PRO A 54 -17.46 -2.96 -12.28
N LEU A 55 -17.37 -1.99 -11.36
CA LEU A 55 -18.28 -0.84 -11.37
C LEU A 55 -18.00 0.11 -12.53
N LEU A 56 -16.72 0.31 -12.85
CA LEU A 56 -16.26 1.27 -13.85
C LEU A 56 -16.22 0.69 -15.28
N SER A 57 -16.36 -0.63 -15.47
CA SER A 57 -16.30 -1.27 -16.79
C SER A 57 -17.43 -0.81 -17.72
N LYS A 58 -18.57 -0.36 -17.14
CA LYS A 58 -19.64 0.31 -17.88
C LYS A 58 -19.20 1.62 -18.58
N TYR A 59 -18.10 2.22 -18.16
CA TYR A 59 -17.51 3.42 -18.74
C TYR A 59 -16.29 3.14 -19.63
N ASN A 60 -15.57 2.04 -19.40
CA ASN A 60 -14.50 1.53 -20.25
C ASN A 60 -14.23 0.04 -20.01
N GLN A 61 -14.48 -0.80 -21.01
CA GLN A 61 -14.26 -2.25 -20.97
C GLN A 61 -12.79 -2.66 -20.88
N GLU A 62 -11.84 -1.78 -21.21
CA GLU A 62 -10.41 -2.08 -21.07
C GLU A 62 -9.99 -2.33 -19.62
N LEU A 63 -10.77 -1.85 -18.64
CA LEU A 63 -10.54 -2.10 -17.22
C LEU A 63 -10.68 -3.60 -16.87
N GLU A 64 -11.51 -4.36 -17.58
CA GLU A 64 -11.68 -5.81 -17.35
C GLU A 64 -10.44 -6.62 -17.76
N LYS A 65 -9.55 -6.04 -18.58
CA LYS A 65 -8.35 -6.73 -19.09
C LYS A 65 -7.12 -6.55 -18.20
N ARG A 66 -7.27 -5.89 -17.04
CA ARG A 66 -6.16 -5.56 -16.13
C ARG A 66 -5.78 -6.69 -15.18
N GLU A 67 -6.63 -7.70 -15.05
CA GLU A 67 -6.42 -8.85 -14.15
C GLU A 67 -5.06 -9.54 -14.35
N THR A 68 -4.61 -9.70 -15.60
CA THR A 68 -3.30 -10.31 -15.90
C THR A 68 -2.13 -9.52 -15.33
N ALA A 69 -2.21 -8.18 -15.35
CA ALA A 69 -1.17 -7.32 -14.78
C ALA A 69 -1.15 -7.41 -13.26
N HIS A 70 -2.34 -7.40 -12.63
CA HIS A 70 -2.45 -7.58 -11.18
C HIS A 70 -1.98 -8.96 -10.72
N ASN A 71 -2.28 -10.03 -11.46
CA ASN A 71 -1.85 -11.38 -11.14
C ASN A 71 -0.32 -11.51 -11.11
N ARG A 72 0.37 -10.84 -12.05
CA ARG A 72 1.85 -10.76 -12.02
C ARG A 72 2.34 -10.05 -10.76
N VAL A 73 1.78 -8.88 -10.42
CA VAL A 73 2.16 -8.15 -9.21
C VAL A 73 1.90 -8.98 -7.95
N ARG A 74 0.75 -9.66 -7.85
CA ARG A 74 0.40 -10.55 -6.72
C ARG A 74 1.39 -11.69 -6.56
N GLN A 75 1.86 -12.30 -7.64
CA GLN A 75 2.90 -13.34 -7.57
C GLN A 75 4.20 -12.77 -6.96
N THR A 76 4.57 -11.54 -7.33
CA THR A 76 5.74 -10.88 -6.76
C THR A 76 5.51 -10.44 -5.32
N CYS A 77 4.30 -10.01 -4.94
CA CYS A 77 3.91 -9.77 -3.54
C CYS A 77 4.09 -11.03 -2.69
N TYR A 78 3.56 -12.17 -3.14
CA TYR A 78 3.69 -13.46 -2.47
C TYR A 78 5.15 -13.83 -2.23
N LEU A 79 5.97 -13.72 -3.27
CA LEU A 79 7.39 -14.05 -3.22
C LEU A 79 8.18 -13.11 -2.29
N ALA A 80 7.84 -11.82 -2.29
CA ALA A 80 8.41 -10.82 -1.37
C ALA A 80 8.03 -11.10 0.09
N SER A 81 6.76 -11.38 0.36
CA SER A 81 6.25 -11.70 1.70
C SER A 81 6.87 -12.99 2.24
N GLU A 82 6.96 -14.05 1.43
CA GLU A 82 7.63 -15.30 1.81
C GLU A 82 9.10 -15.05 2.15
N THR A 83 9.82 -14.31 1.31
CA THR A 83 11.23 -13.94 1.55
C THR A 83 11.40 -13.18 2.88
N LEU A 84 10.50 -12.24 3.16
CA LEU A 84 10.51 -11.43 4.39
C LEU A 84 10.20 -12.28 5.63
N HIS A 85 9.26 -13.21 5.56
CA HIS A 85 8.97 -14.15 6.64
C HIS A 85 10.14 -15.09 6.90
N MET A 86 10.74 -15.67 5.86
CA MET A 86 11.94 -16.49 6.01
C MET A 86 13.08 -15.71 6.67
N ALA A 87 13.31 -14.47 6.23
CA ALA A 87 14.30 -13.57 6.80
C ALA A 87 14.07 -13.26 8.29
N LEU A 88 12.80 -13.25 8.74
CA LEU A 88 12.44 -13.05 10.14
C LEU A 88 12.79 -14.28 10.99
N ASP A 89 12.46 -15.46 10.49
CA ASP A 89 12.59 -16.73 11.23
C ASP A 89 14.04 -17.21 11.32
N SER A 90 14.84 -16.96 10.29
CA SER A 90 16.14 -17.60 10.13
C SER A 90 17.32 -16.82 10.73
N LYS A 91 17.12 -15.57 11.21
CA LYS A 91 18.21 -14.63 11.60
C LYS A 91 19.38 -14.66 10.60
N ASP A 92 19.06 -14.85 9.32
CA ASP A 92 19.99 -15.33 8.31
C ASP A 92 20.85 -14.18 7.79
N ALA A 93 22.15 -14.45 7.65
CA ALA A 93 23.14 -13.52 7.10
C ALA A 93 22.85 -13.13 5.64
N ARG A 94 21.97 -13.87 4.94
CA ARG A 94 21.54 -13.61 3.55
C ARG A 94 20.48 -12.51 3.40
N PHE A 95 20.05 -11.89 4.50
CA PHE A 95 19.11 -10.75 4.48
C PHE A 95 19.52 -9.67 3.48
N GLY A 96 20.81 -9.30 3.49
CA GLY A 96 21.35 -8.21 2.67
C GLY A 96 21.36 -8.44 1.16
N ASP A 97 21.20 -9.68 0.68
CA ASP A 97 21.32 -10.00 -0.75
C ASP A 97 19.99 -10.27 -1.44
N ILE A 98 19.04 -10.88 -0.73
CA ILE A 98 17.79 -11.40 -1.33
C ILE A 98 16.64 -10.41 -1.12
N VAL A 99 16.49 -9.86 0.09
CA VAL A 99 15.41 -8.93 0.43
C VAL A 99 15.43 -7.67 -0.44
N PRO A 100 16.58 -7.00 -0.68
CA PRO A 100 16.60 -5.84 -1.57
C PRO A 100 16.16 -6.17 -3.00
N LYS A 101 16.57 -7.32 -3.54
CA LYS A 101 16.27 -7.73 -4.92
C LYS A 101 14.78 -8.00 -5.12
N VAL A 102 14.15 -8.71 -4.18
CA VAL A 102 12.72 -9.02 -4.30
C VAL A 102 11.85 -7.76 -4.14
N LEU A 103 12.24 -6.84 -3.23
CA LEU A 103 11.55 -5.57 -3.05
C LEU A 103 11.74 -4.63 -4.25
N ALA A 104 12.94 -4.59 -4.85
CA ALA A 104 13.21 -3.79 -6.04
C ALA A 104 12.36 -4.28 -7.22
N LYS A 105 12.31 -5.60 -7.44
CA LYS A 105 11.46 -6.22 -8.45
C LYS A 105 9.98 -5.86 -8.24
N LEU A 106 9.49 -5.93 -7.00
CA LEU A 106 8.11 -5.54 -6.70
C LEU A 106 7.84 -4.07 -7.05
N CYS A 107 8.75 -3.16 -6.69
CA CYS A 107 8.62 -1.75 -7.00
C CYS A 107 8.59 -1.48 -8.52
N GLU A 108 9.46 -2.15 -9.28
CA GLU A 108 9.54 -2.05 -10.74
C GLU A 108 8.27 -2.54 -11.45
N GLU A 109 7.59 -3.56 -10.90
CA GLU A 109 6.37 -4.09 -11.49
C GLU A 109 5.11 -3.27 -11.13
N VAL A 110 5.11 -2.59 -9.98
CA VAL A 110 3.96 -1.82 -9.49
C VAL A 110 3.80 -0.47 -10.19
N GLU A 111 4.89 0.28 -10.40
CA GLU A 111 4.80 1.63 -10.97
C GLU A 111 4.13 1.68 -12.36
N PRO A 112 4.46 0.79 -13.32
CA PRO A 112 3.77 0.76 -14.62
C PRO A 112 2.27 0.49 -14.48
N VAL A 113 1.88 -0.40 -13.57
CA VAL A 113 0.48 -0.75 -13.33
C VAL A 113 -0.31 0.48 -12.86
N PHE A 114 0.24 1.22 -11.89
CA PHE A 114 -0.38 2.45 -11.38
C PHE A 114 -0.45 3.57 -12.41
N ASN A 115 0.58 3.71 -13.25
CA ASN A 115 0.59 4.74 -14.30
C ASN A 115 -0.45 4.46 -15.39
N ASP A 116 -0.53 3.21 -15.85
CA ASP A 116 -1.53 2.77 -16.81
C ASP A 116 -2.95 2.96 -16.28
N GLU A 117 -3.22 2.53 -15.04
CA GLU A 117 -4.53 2.71 -14.41
C GLU A 117 -4.88 4.17 -14.23
N ALA A 118 -3.93 5.01 -13.81
CA ALA A 118 -4.18 6.43 -13.69
C ALA A 118 -4.56 7.05 -15.04
N ALA A 119 -3.92 6.64 -16.14
CA ALA A 119 -4.27 7.09 -17.48
C ALA A 119 -5.69 6.65 -17.86
N LEU A 120 -6.05 5.40 -17.61
CA LEU A 120 -7.38 4.85 -17.87
C LEU A 120 -8.47 5.55 -17.05
N LEU A 121 -8.25 5.71 -15.74
CA LEU A 121 -9.17 6.36 -14.82
C LEU A 121 -9.35 7.84 -15.16
N ASN A 122 -8.29 8.56 -15.56
CA ASN A 122 -8.39 9.94 -16.01
C ASN A 122 -9.24 10.08 -17.29
N ASN A 123 -9.16 9.10 -18.20
CA ASN A 123 -9.95 9.11 -19.44
C ASN A 123 -11.44 8.88 -19.20
N ILE A 124 -11.82 8.14 -18.15
CA ILE A 124 -13.23 7.89 -17.82
C ILE A 124 -13.79 8.81 -16.75
N GLY A 125 -12.96 9.42 -15.91
CA GLY A 125 -13.37 10.24 -14.76
C GLY A 125 -14.51 11.22 -15.05
N PRO A 126 -14.45 12.01 -16.13
CA PRO A 126 -15.53 12.94 -16.50
C PRO A 126 -16.88 12.28 -16.82
N LYS A 127 -16.90 10.97 -17.12
CA LYS A 127 -18.09 10.18 -17.49
C LYS A 127 -18.70 9.44 -16.31
N VAL A 128 -17.96 9.28 -15.21
CA VAL A 128 -18.42 8.52 -14.04
C VAL A 128 -19.53 9.29 -13.32
N SER A 129 -20.62 8.60 -13.00
CA SER A 129 -21.72 9.22 -12.26
C SER A 129 -21.31 9.56 -10.82
N ARG A 130 -21.96 10.57 -10.23
CA ARG A 130 -21.74 10.93 -8.82
C ARG A 130 -22.09 9.78 -7.86
N GLU A 131 -23.10 8.98 -8.21
CA GLU A 131 -23.55 7.85 -7.38
C GLU A 131 -22.50 6.72 -7.35
N ASP A 132 -21.86 6.44 -8.49
CA ASP A 132 -20.79 5.45 -8.56
C ASP A 132 -19.54 5.94 -7.82
N LEU A 133 -19.17 7.21 -7.99
CA LEU A 133 -18.06 7.81 -7.23
C LEU A 133 -18.29 7.71 -5.72
N TYR A 134 -19.49 8.07 -5.26
CA TYR A 134 -19.85 7.96 -3.84
C TYR A 134 -19.79 6.52 -3.33
N SER A 135 -20.24 5.56 -4.13
CA SER A 135 -20.20 4.13 -3.78
C SER A 135 -18.75 3.64 -3.61
N LEU A 136 -17.86 4.02 -4.54
CA LEU A 136 -16.43 3.68 -4.47
C LEU A 136 -15.75 4.32 -3.24
N GLU A 137 -16.02 5.59 -2.97
CA GLU A 137 -15.45 6.31 -1.81
C GLU A 137 -15.89 5.68 -0.48
N LYS A 138 -17.16 5.29 -0.38
CA LYS A 138 -17.72 4.64 0.80
C LYS A 138 -17.06 3.28 1.04
N GLU A 139 -16.96 2.45 0.00
CA GLU A 139 -16.37 1.12 0.11
C GLU A 139 -14.87 1.18 0.43
N ASP A 140 -14.14 2.11 -0.20
CA ASP A 140 -12.72 2.34 0.08
C ASP A 140 -12.50 2.81 1.53
N LYS A 141 -13.41 3.65 2.05
CA LYS A 141 -13.43 4.02 3.47
C LYS A 141 -13.66 2.81 4.39
N GLU A 142 -14.63 1.95 4.09
CA GLU A 142 -14.91 0.75 4.89
C GLU A 142 -13.74 -0.24 4.88
N ARG A 143 -13.10 -0.46 3.72
CA ARG A 143 -11.89 -1.28 3.60
C ARG A 143 -10.73 -0.74 4.43
N ARG A 144 -10.45 0.57 4.34
CA ARG A 144 -9.42 1.22 5.18
C ARG A 144 -9.70 1.03 6.67
N LEU A 145 -10.95 1.20 7.10
CA LEU A 145 -11.34 0.97 8.50
C LEU A 145 -11.15 -0.50 8.91
N GLY A 146 -11.43 -1.46 8.02
CA GLY A 146 -11.17 -2.87 8.24
C GLY A 146 -9.68 -3.17 8.44
N LEU A 147 -8.82 -2.64 7.57
CA LEU A 147 -7.36 -2.75 7.68
C LEU A 147 -6.83 -2.12 8.98
N MET A 148 -7.32 -0.93 9.34
CA MET A 148 -6.96 -0.29 10.60
C MET A 148 -7.32 -1.13 11.83
N LYS A 149 -8.44 -1.85 11.80
CA LYS A 149 -8.85 -2.74 12.90
C LYS A 149 -7.99 -4.00 12.99
N LYS A 150 -7.59 -4.56 11.85
CA LYS A 150 -6.74 -5.76 11.78
C LYS A 150 -5.31 -5.46 12.23
N ASP A 151 -4.76 -4.35 11.76
CA ASP A 151 -3.37 -3.96 11.95
C ASP A 151 -3.21 -2.83 12.98
N GLY A 152 -4.15 -2.73 13.94
CA GLY A 152 -4.24 -1.64 14.92
C GLY A 152 -2.98 -1.41 15.76
N HIS A 153 -2.05 -2.37 15.82
CA HIS A 153 -0.75 -2.25 16.46
C HIS A 153 0.40 -1.88 15.48
N LEU A 154 0.26 -2.17 14.19
CA LEU A 154 1.25 -1.88 13.13
C LEU A 154 1.13 -0.43 12.62
N TRP A 155 -0.11 0.10 12.59
CA TRP A 155 -0.43 1.51 12.32
C TRP A 155 0.13 2.47 13.39
N CYS A 156 0.35 1.99 14.61
CA CYS A 156 1.01 2.73 15.70
C CYS A 156 2.54 2.57 15.70
N ALA A 157 3.07 1.39 15.38
CA ALA A 157 4.52 1.14 15.36
C ALA A 157 5.23 1.69 14.12
N THR A 158 4.46 2.04 13.09
CA THR A 158 4.92 2.78 11.92
C THR A 158 4.25 4.16 11.91
N TYR A 159 4.61 5.07 12.81
CA TYR A 159 5.90 5.75 12.64
C TYR A 159 6.10 6.11 11.15
N LEU A 160 5.18 6.81 10.48
CA LEU A 160 4.72 8.16 10.87
C LEU A 160 5.84 9.12 11.27
N MET A 161 7.11 8.72 11.23
CA MET A 161 8.21 9.59 11.65
C MET A 161 9.02 10.19 10.53
N ARG A 162 8.85 9.83 9.24
CA ARG A 162 9.71 10.43 8.20
C ARG A 162 9.12 10.79 6.83
N SER A 163 7.99 10.25 6.38
CA SER A 163 7.69 10.29 4.93
C SER A 163 6.47 11.11 4.50
N LEU A 164 5.55 11.48 5.41
CA LEU A 164 4.30 12.16 5.08
C LEU A 164 4.44 13.69 5.12
N THR A 165 3.88 14.36 4.10
CA THR A 165 3.78 15.84 4.06
C THR A 165 2.80 16.35 5.10
N ALA A 166 2.81 17.66 5.39
CA ALA A 166 1.91 18.26 6.36
C ALA A 166 0.43 18.01 6.02
N GLU A 167 0.08 18.11 4.74
CA GLU A 167 -1.29 17.94 4.22
C GLU A 167 -1.79 16.50 4.38
N GLU A 168 -0.93 15.50 4.19
CA GLU A 168 -1.26 14.09 4.38
C GLU A 168 -1.45 13.73 5.87
N ARG A 169 -0.82 14.47 6.79
CA ARG A 169 -0.98 14.25 8.25
C ARG A 169 -2.33 14.72 8.76
N GLU A 170 -2.84 15.84 8.25
CA GLU A 170 -4.15 16.37 8.67
C GLU A 170 -5.29 15.41 8.37
N GLN A 171 -5.17 14.70 7.24
CA GLN A 171 -6.13 13.70 6.79
C GLN A 171 -5.96 12.33 7.49
N PHE A 172 -4.98 12.20 8.40
CA PHE A 172 -4.60 10.92 9.01
C PHE A 172 -4.84 10.84 10.55
N PRO A 173 -5.31 9.70 11.08
CA PRO A 173 -6.04 8.67 10.36
C PRO A 173 -7.39 9.23 9.92
N PRO A 174 -7.85 8.96 8.67
CA PRO A 174 -9.11 9.50 8.21
C PRO A 174 -10.27 8.92 9.04
N GLY A 175 -11.00 9.81 9.73
CA GLY A 175 -12.15 9.43 10.57
C GLY A 175 -11.86 9.18 12.06
N VAL A 176 -10.65 9.49 12.54
CA VAL A 176 -10.34 9.46 13.98
C VAL A 176 -10.60 10.84 14.61
N PRO A 177 -11.36 10.94 15.72
CA PRO A 177 -11.62 12.21 16.40
C PRO A 177 -10.34 12.91 16.84
N ASP A 178 -10.28 14.24 16.74
CA ASP A 178 -9.06 15.02 17.00
C ASP A 178 -8.47 14.76 18.40
N MET A 179 -9.30 14.51 19.41
CA MET A 179 -8.82 14.18 20.76
C MET A 179 -7.98 12.89 20.80
N ALA A 180 -8.31 11.89 19.97
CA ALA A 180 -7.51 10.68 19.85
C ALA A 180 -6.23 10.92 19.03
N LYS A 181 -6.27 11.80 18.01
CA LYS A 181 -5.06 12.25 17.30
C LYS A 181 -4.08 12.96 18.23
N THR A 182 -4.57 13.87 19.08
CA THR A 182 -3.75 14.61 20.04
C THR A 182 -3.16 13.69 21.13
N ALA A 183 -3.92 12.71 21.62
CA ALA A 183 -3.40 11.72 22.57
C ALA A 183 -2.30 10.83 21.97
N ILE A 184 -2.44 10.46 20.70
CA ILE A 184 -1.42 9.71 19.94
C ILE A 184 -0.16 10.56 19.71
N LEU A 185 -0.32 11.86 19.45
CA LEU A 185 0.80 12.81 19.27
C LEU A 185 1.51 13.17 20.58
N ALA A 186 0.79 13.28 21.69
CA ALA A 186 1.34 13.63 23.00
C ALA A 186 2.16 12.48 23.64
N LEU A 187 1.96 11.24 23.19
CA LEU A 187 2.78 10.07 23.58
C LEU A 187 4.12 9.99 22.81
N LEU A 188 4.40 10.96 21.92
CA LEU A 188 5.58 11.00 21.03
C LEU A 188 6.56 12.15 21.34
N ILE A 189 6.41 12.81 22.49
CA ILE A 189 7.41 13.74 23.09
C ILE A 189 7.93 13.09 24.38
#